data_AF-A0A7X1HR38-F1
#
_entry.id   AF-A0A7X1HR38-F1
#
_cell.length_a   1.000
_cell.length_b   1.000
_cell.length_c   1.000
_cell.angle_alpha   90.00
_cell.angle_beta   90.00
_cell.angle_gamma   90.00
#
_symmetry.space_group_name_H-M   'P 1'
#
loop_
_entity.id
_entity.type
_entity.pdbx_description
1 polymer ?
#
loop_
_entity_poly.entity_id
_entity_poly.type
_entity_poly.pdbx_seq_one_letter_code
_entity_poly.pdbx_strand_id
1 'polypeptide(L)'
;MDKIYIKNLEFIGNHGVFAEEKFLQQKFIISIEMETCTRKAGVNDDLNHSTHYGFVSDDVEKVFFSKSFDLIEALAEAIAKEILIKYSLIKNVTVKIKKPWAPIKKHFDYVAVEISRSRNISYLSIGTNIGDLKFNLDTAISHISNLENTQVIKVSNFLETEPFGDVIQDNFLNACLKIETLFTPEELLEKLLDIEIIMGRVREIKWGPRVIDIDILLFNNLIVEEENLAIPHPWMCERSFVLDPLNEIAPNVIHPLENKYISTLKRILDKSL
;
A
#
# COMPACT_ATOMS: atom_id res chain seq x y z
N MET A 1 7.85 -18.62 2.78
CA MET A 1 7.39 -17.89 3.97
C MET A 1 6.42 -18.79 4.71
N ASP A 2 6.44 -18.78 6.04
CA ASP A 2 5.59 -19.67 6.84
C ASP A 2 4.16 -19.12 6.91
N LYS A 3 3.20 -19.96 7.33
CA LYS A 3 1.79 -19.61 7.37
C LYS A 3 1.15 -20.05 8.68
N ILE A 4 0.29 -19.19 9.24
CA ILE A 4 -0.61 -19.51 10.35
C ILE A 4 -2.03 -19.55 9.81
N TYR A 5 -2.79 -20.58 10.17
CA TYR A 5 -4.17 -20.76 9.74
C TYR A 5 -5.12 -20.72 10.93
N ILE A 6 -6.21 -19.97 10.78
CA ILE A 6 -7.39 -20.05 11.64
C ILE A 6 -8.54 -20.49 10.74
N LYS A 7 -9.09 -21.69 10.96
CA LYS A 7 -10.09 -22.28 10.06
C LYS A 7 -11.45 -22.35 10.72
N ASN A 8 -12.45 -21.92 9.96
CA ASN A 8 -13.87 -22.03 10.27
C ASN A 8 -14.26 -21.47 11.66
N LEU A 9 -13.84 -20.25 11.99
CA LEU A 9 -14.46 -19.50 13.09
C LEU A 9 -15.93 -19.29 12.76
N GLU A 10 -16.81 -19.69 13.67
CA GLU A 10 -18.24 -19.61 13.46
C GLU A 10 -18.82 -18.44 14.26
N PHE A 11 -19.55 -17.56 13.56
CA PHE A 11 -20.23 -16.43 14.17
C PHE A 11 -21.70 -16.41 13.75
N ILE A 12 -22.54 -15.84 14.62
CA ILE A 12 -23.95 -15.59 14.34
C ILE A 12 -24.14 -14.07 14.36
N GLY A 13 -24.62 -13.50 13.25
CA GLY A 13 -24.74 -12.05 13.12
C GLY A 13 -25.71 -11.63 12.03
N ASN A 14 -25.81 -10.32 11.82
CA ASN A 14 -26.86 -9.69 11.02
C ASN A 14 -26.25 -8.92 9.83
N HIS A 15 -25.32 -9.54 9.09
CA HIS A 15 -24.71 -8.93 7.90
C HIS A 15 -25.47 -9.26 6.63
N GLY A 16 -25.72 -8.25 5.80
CA GLY A 16 -26.48 -8.41 4.57
C GLY A 16 -27.22 -7.13 4.18
N VAL A 17 -27.64 -7.07 2.93
CA VAL A 17 -28.30 -5.90 2.34
C VAL A 17 -29.78 -5.88 2.71
N PHE A 18 -30.44 -7.05 2.72
CA PHE A 18 -31.88 -7.12 2.90
C PHE A 18 -32.28 -6.87 4.37
N ALA A 19 -33.38 -6.15 4.59
CA ALA A 19 -33.85 -5.82 5.94
C ALA A 19 -34.11 -7.08 6.78
N GLU A 20 -34.56 -8.15 6.12
CA GLU A 20 -34.78 -9.47 6.70
C GLU A 20 -33.47 -10.11 7.20
N GLU A 21 -32.34 -9.91 6.52
CA GLU A 21 -31.02 -10.39 6.97
C GLU A 21 -30.48 -9.58 8.15
N LYS A 22 -30.90 -8.32 8.26
CA LYS A 22 -30.54 -7.46 9.39
C LYS A 22 -31.37 -7.77 10.65
N PHE A 23 -32.53 -8.37 10.48
CA PHE A 23 -33.42 -8.78 11.56
C PHE A 23 -33.21 -10.24 11.99
N LEU A 24 -33.01 -11.14 11.02
CA LEU A 24 -32.78 -12.56 11.25
C LEU A 24 -31.28 -12.86 11.31
N GLN A 25 -30.83 -13.37 12.45
CA GLN A 25 -29.46 -13.83 12.63
C GLN A 25 -29.08 -14.95 11.64
N GLN A 26 -27.88 -14.85 11.07
CA GLN A 26 -27.35 -15.82 10.13
C GLN A 26 -25.97 -16.31 10.55
N LYS A 27 -25.65 -17.54 10.16
CA LYS A 27 -24.34 -18.13 10.37
C LYS A 27 -23.33 -17.60 9.35
N PHE A 28 -22.17 -17.19 9.85
CA PHE A 28 -20.99 -16.84 9.07
C PHE A 28 -19.83 -17.73 9.49
N ILE A 29 -19.03 -18.16 8.52
CA ILE A 29 -17.85 -18.99 8.78
C ILE A 29 -16.63 -18.27 8.20
N ILE A 30 -15.73 -17.84 9.07
CA ILE A 30 -14.55 -17.05 8.72
C ILE A 30 -13.31 -17.93 8.81
N SER A 31 -12.49 -17.91 7.78
CA SER A 31 -11.17 -18.53 7.77
C SER A 31 -10.12 -17.51 7.39
N ILE A 32 -8.97 -17.58 8.05
CA ILE A 32 -7.89 -16.61 7.93
C ILE A 32 -6.60 -17.39 7.71
N GLU A 33 -5.84 -16.96 6.72
CA GLU A 33 -4.49 -17.40 6.45
C GLU A 33 -3.57 -16.19 6.56
N MET A 34 -2.54 -16.29 7.40
CA MET A 34 -1.58 -15.20 7.66
C MET A 34 -0.18 -15.66 7.28
N GLU A 35 0.46 -14.96 6.36
CA GLU A 35 1.85 -15.20 6.01
C GLU A 35 2.78 -14.42 6.96
N THR A 36 3.62 -15.15 7.68
CA THR A 36 4.55 -14.61 8.68
C THR A 36 5.81 -15.48 8.77
N CYS A 37 6.88 -14.97 9.39
CA CYS A 37 8.07 -15.78 9.65
C CYS A 37 7.97 -16.39 11.04
N THR A 38 7.83 -17.72 11.15
CA THR A 38 7.71 -18.39 12.46
C THR A 38 9.05 -18.91 12.97
N ARG A 39 10.10 -18.88 12.13
CA ARG A 39 11.41 -19.47 12.45
C ARG A 39 12.02 -18.96 13.76
N LYS A 40 11.98 -17.64 14.01
CA LYS A 40 12.57 -17.08 15.25
C LYS A 40 11.80 -17.51 16.50
N ALA A 41 10.47 -17.54 16.43
CA ALA A 41 9.64 -18.07 17.50
C ALA A 41 9.90 -19.57 17.73
N GLY A 42 9.94 -20.37 16.66
CA GLY A 42 10.12 -21.82 16.76
C GLY A 42 11.51 -22.24 17.24
N VAL A 43 12.58 -21.50 16.90
CA VAL A 43 13.94 -21.79 17.38
C VAL A 43 14.12 -21.43 18.85
N ASN A 44 13.51 -20.33 19.29
CA ASN A 44 13.69 -19.80 20.65
C ASN A 44 12.58 -20.21 21.63
N ASP A 45 11.55 -20.88 21.15
CA ASP A 45 10.32 -21.18 21.89
C ASP A 45 9.74 -19.94 22.62
N ASP A 46 9.65 -18.83 21.88
CA ASP A 46 9.28 -17.52 22.44
C ASP A 46 8.07 -16.92 21.71
N LEU A 47 6.96 -16.82 22.45
CA LEU A 47 5.69 -16.26 22.02
C LEU A 47 5.80 -14.79 21.58
N ASN A 48 6.75 -14.02 22.11
CA ASN A 48 6.93 -12.61 21.71
C ASN A 48 7.39 -12.46 20.26
N HIS A 49 7.89 -13.53 19.66
CA HIS A 49 8.32 -13.58 18.26
C HIS A 49 7.27 -14.20 17.34
N SER A 50 6.08 -14.54 17.85
CA SER A 50 4.99 -15.14 17.10
C SER A 50 3.76 -14.25 17.11
N THR A 51 2.94 -14.35 16.06
CA THR A 51 1.57 -13.82 16.09
C THR A 51 0.72 -14.76 16.95
N HIS A 52 0.16 -14.26 18.05
CA HIS A 52 -0.74 -15.03 18.90
C HIS A 52 -2.12 -15.16 18.24
N TYR A 53 -2.40 -16.31 17.64
CA TYR A 53 -3.64 -16.60 16.92
C TYR A 53 -4.91 -16.44 17.78
N GLY A 54 -4.81 -16.60 19.11
CA GLY A 54 -5.93 -16.31 20.03
C GLY A 54 -6.37 -14.83 19.98
N PHE A 55 -5.42 -13.88 20.02
CA PHE A 55 -5.75 -12.46 19.96
C PHE A 55 -6.26 -12.07 18.58
N VAL A 56 -5.75 -12.70 17.52
CA VAL A 56 -6.29 -12.52 16.17
C VAL A 56 -7.76 -12.95 16.12
N SER A 57 -8.11 -14.12 16.68
CA SER A 57 -9.50 -14.56 16.75
C SER A 57 -10.39 -13.58 17.53
N ASP A 58 -9.92 -13.08 18.69
CA ASP A 58 -10.65 -12.10 19.50
C ASP A 58 -10.87 -10.78 18.75
N ASP A 59 -9.89 -10.32 17.99
CA ASP A 59 -10.00 -9.09 17.21
C ASP A 59 -10.92 -9.26 15.99
N VAL A 60 -10.90 -10.44 15.36
CA VAL A 60 -11.85 -10.79 14.29
C VAL A 60 -13.27 -10.76 14.82
N GLU A 61 -13.51 -11.31 16.01
CA GLU A 61 -14.81 -11.25 16.68
C GLU A 61 -15.24 -9.79 16.96
N LYS A 62 -14.34 -8.95 17.48
CA LYS A 62 -14.63 -7.52 17.70
C LYS A 62 -15.00 -6.81 16.40
N VAL A 63 -14.27 -7.05 15.31
CA VAL A 63 -14.59 -6.47 14.00
C VAL A 63 -15.95 -6.96 13.51
N PHE A 64 -16.22 -8.26 13.62
CA PHE A 64 -17.50 -8.87 13.24
C PHE A 64 -18.68 -8.21 13.94
N PHE A 65 -18.59 -8.00 15.26
CA PHE A 65 -19.68 -7.40 16.04
C PHE A 65 -19.65 -5.87 16.12
N SER A 66 -18.63 -5.19 15.56
CA SER A 66 -18.50 -3.73 15.63
C SER A 66 -19.65 -2.97 14.97
N LYS A 67 -20.18 -3.51 13.87
CA LYS A 67 -21.33 -2.97 13.14
C LYS A 67 -21.93 -4.03 12.21
N SER A 68 -23.15 -3.81 11.75
CA SER A 68 -23.72 -4.58 10.65
C SER A 68 -23.18 -4.06 9.31
N PHE A 69 -22.32 -4.85 8.67
CA PHE A 69 -21.94 -4.66 7.27
C PHE A 69 -23.04 -5.13 6.30
N ASP A 70 -23.27 -4.36 5.24
CA ASP A 70 -24.18 -4.74 4.15
C ASP A 70 -23.58 -5.84 3.27
N LEU A 71 -22.26 -5.80 3.08
CA LEU A 71 -21.48 -6.67 2.19
C LEU A 71 -20.49 -7.50 3.01
N ILE A 72 -20.35 -8.79 2.67
CA ILE A 72 -19.34 -9.66 3.30
C ILE A 72 -17.93 -9.33 2.81
N GLU A 73 -17.82 -8.70 1.64
CA GLU A 73 -16.62 -8.06 1.10
C GLU A 73 -16.11 -6.98 2.05
N ALA A 74 -16.99 -6.09 2.50
CA ALA A 74 -16.63 -5.00 3.41
C ALA A 74 -16.22 -5.52 4.79
N LEU A 75 -16.88 -6.58 5.28
CA LEU A 75 -16.47 -7.27 6.50
C LEU A 75 -15.09 -7.92 6.33
N ALA A 76 -14.84 -8.60 5.20
CA ALA A 76 -13.55 -9.21 4.92
C ALA A 76 -12.44 -8.15 4.86
N GLU A 77 -12.70 -7.00 4.22
CA GLU A 77 -11.76 -5.87 4.14
C GLU A 77 -11.44 -5.31 5.54
N ALA A 78 -12.46 -5.12 6.38
CA ALA A 78 -12.29 -4.62 7.73
C ALA A 78 -11.42 -5.57 8.58
N ILE A 79 -11.66 -6.89 8.47
CA ILE A 79 -10.85 -7.90 9.16
C ILE A 79 -9.40 -7.88 8.65
N ALA A 80 -9.20 -7.86 7.33
CA ALA A 80 -7.87 -7.82 6.74
C ALA A 80 -7.08 -6.57 7.18
N LYS A 81 -7.74 -5.40 7.17
CA LYS A 81 -7.16 -4.12 7.62
C LYS A 81 -6.77 -4.17 9.11
N GLU A 82 -7.67 -4.61 9.99
CA GLU A 82 -7.40 -4.73 11.43
C GLU A 82 -6.18 -5.62 11.69
N ILE A 83 -6.13 -6.79 11.05
CA ILE A 83 -5.04 -7.74 11.19
C ILE A 83 -3.72 -7.14 10.69
N LEU A 84 -3.72 -6.57 9.48
CA LEU A 84 -2.49 -6.03 8.90
C LEU A 84 -1.98 -4.84 9.70
N ILE A 85 -2.83 -3.95 10.23
CA ILE A 85 -2.40 -2.78 11.01
C ILE A 85 -1.83 -3.22 12.36
N LYS A 86 -2.54 -4.07 13.10
CA LYS A 86 -2.21 -4.40 14.49
C LYS A 86 -1.03 -5.36 14.62
N TYR A 87 -0.84 -6.26 13.65
CA TYR A 87 0.16 -7.32 13.71
C TYR A 87 1.26 -7.12 12.66
N SER A 88 2.27 -6.33 13.00
CA SER A 88 3.37 -5.94 12.09
C SER A 88 4.21 -7.10 11.53
N LEU A 89 4.18 -8.28 12.14
CA LEU A 89 4.86 -9.47 11.62
C LEU A 89 4.14 -10.11 10.42
N ILE A 90 2.85 -9.83 10.26
CA ILE A 90 2.04 -10.37 9.16
C ILE A 90 2.29 -9.52 7.92
N LYS A 91 2.74 -10.18 6.86
CA LYS A 91 2.95 -9.51 5.56
C LYS A 91 1.73 -9.58 4.67
N ASN A 92 1.10 -10.76 4.62
CA ASN A 92 -0.07 -11.03 3.80
C ASN A 92 -1.14 -11.70 4.65
N VAL A 93 -2.40 -11.33 4.40
CA VAL A 93 -3.56 -11.99 4.99
C VAL A 93 -4.56 -12.35 3.90
N THR A 94 -5.04 -13.58 3.94
CA THR A 94 -6.18 -14.02 3.13
C THR A 94 -7.35 -14.27 4.07
N VAL A 95 -8.48 -13.61 3.80
CA VAL A 95 -9.70 -13.71 4.59
C VAL A 95 -10.78 -14.30 3.71
N LYS A 96 -11.33 -15.45 4.15
CA LYS A 96 -12.46 -16.10 3.51
C LYS A 96 -13.67 -16.07 4.42
N ILE A 97 -14.77 -15.50 3.94
CA ILE A 97 -16.05 -15.45 4.66
C ILE A 97 -17.06 -16.28 3.88
N LYS A 98 -17.58 -17.33 4.51
CA LYS A 98 -18.66 -18.15 3.96
C LYS A 98 -19.98 -17.76 4.61
N LYS A 99 -21.04 -17.77 3.81
CA LYS A 99 -22.43 -17.52 4.20
C LYS A 99 -23.28 -18.74 3.79
N PRO A 100 -23.39 -19.76 4.65
CA PRO A 100 -24.18 -20.97 4.36
C PRO A 100 -25.67 -20.70 4.21
N TRP A 101 -26.20 -19.68 4.89
CA TRP A 101 -27.63 -19.35 4.90
C TRP A 101 -27.95 -18.12 4.06
N ALA A 102 -27.20 -17.89 2.98
CA ALA A 102 -27.52 -16.82 2.04
C ALA A 102 -28.94 -16.99 1.47
N PRO A 103 -29.71 -15.91 1.24
CA PRO A 103 -31.11 -15.98 0.84
C PRO A 103 -31.28 -16.35 -0.65
N ILE A 104 -30.73 -17.48 -1.05
CA ILE A 104 -30.78 -18.00 -2.42
C ILE A 104 -31.80 -19.14 -2.47
N LYS A 105 -32.83 -19.00 -3.32
CA LYS A 105 -33.90 -20.00 -3.49
C LYS A 105 -33.46 -21.22 -4.32
N LYS A 106 -32.31 -21.81 -4.01
CA LYS A 106 -31.73 -23.00 -4.66
C LYS A 106 -30.99 -23.86 -3.62
N HIS A 107 -30.64 -25.09 -3.95
CA HIS A 107 -29.73 -25.89 -3.13
C HIS A 107 -28.28 -25.48 -3.36
N PHE A 108 -27.54 -25.23 -2.29
CA PHE A 108 -26.11 -24.93 -2.28
C PHE A 108 -25.56 -25.19 -0.87
N ASP A 109 -24.24 -25.38 -0.73
CA ASP A 109 -23.59 -25.56 0.57
C ASP A 109 -23.33 -24.21 1.26
N TYR A 110 -22.68 -23.30 0.55
CA TYR A 110 -22.49 -21.91 0.97
C TYR A 110 -22.10 -21.04 -0.24
N VAL A 111 -22.29 -19.73 -0.11
CA VAL A 111 -21.57 -18.73 -0.91
C VAL A 111 -20.40 -18.18 -0.09
N ALA A 112 -19.35 -17.72 -0.75
CA ALA A 112 -18.20 -17.17 -0.06
C ALA A 112 -17.54 -16.04 -0.84
N VAL A 113 -16.95 -15.13 -0.08
CA VAL A 113 -15.98 -14.13 -0.58
C VAL A 113 -14.63 -14.48 0.03
N GLU A 114 -13.59 -14.38 -0.78
CA GLU A 114 -12.21 -14.54 -0.37
C GLU A 114 -11.41 -13.37 -0.91
N ILE A 115 -10.70 -12.66 -0.03
CA ILE A 115 -9.83 -11.55 -0.39
C ILE A 115 -8.43 -11.83 0.12
N SER A 116 -7.42 -11.25 -0.55
CA SER A 116 -6.04 -11.24 -0.07
C SER A 116 -5.53 -9.81 -0.04
N ARG A 117 -4.89 -9.44 1.07
CA ARG A 117 -4.29 -8.11 1.29
C ARG A 117 -2.87 -8.26 1.79
N SER A 118 -2.01 -7.32 1.42
CA SER A 118 -0.59 -7.34 1.71
C SER A 118 -0.11 -5.97 2.19
N ARG A 119 0.89 -5.96 3.06
CA ARG A 119 1.72 -4.77 3.29
C ARG A 119 2.63 -4.59 2.07
N ASN A 120 2.52 -3.44 1.42
CA ASN A 120 3.23 -3.13 0.19
C ASN A 120 4.32 -2.10 0.46
N ILE A 121 5.48 -2.28 -0.15
CA ILE A 121 6.54 -1.28 -0.16
C ILE A 121 6.49 -0.53 -1.47
N SER A 122 6.37 0.79 -1.39
CA SER A 122 6.44 1.67 -2.56
C SER A 122 7.55 2.70 -2.38
N TYR A 123 8.16 3.09 -3.50
CA TYR A 123 9.14 4.16 -3.57
C TYR A 123 8.55 5.28 -4.39
N LEU A 124 8.51 6.48 -3.81
CA LEU A 124 7.94 7.66 -4.44
C LEU A 124 9.04 8.67 -4.74
N SER A 125 8.89 9.43 -5.82
CA SER A 125 9.63 10.67 -6.05
C SER A 125 8.72 11.84 -5.74
N ILE A 126 9.25 12.87 -5.09
CA ILE A 126 8.60 14.17 -4.94
C ILE A 126 9.48 15.27 -5.52
N GLY A 127 8.87 16.26 -6.17
CA GLY A 127 9.59 17.38 -6.77
C GLY A 127 8.76 18.66 -6.81
N THR A 128 9.40 19.81 -6.62
CA THR A 128 8.75 21.13 -6.62
C THR A 128 9.67 22.19 -7.19
N ASN A 129 9.11 23.20 -7.87
CA ASN A 129 9.85 24.33 -8.42
C ASN A 129 9.09 25.67 -8.39
N ILE A 130 7.98 25.76 -7.64
CA ILE A 130 7.25 27.03 -7.45
C ILE A 130 7.19 27.36 -5.97
N GLY A 131 7.48 28.62 -5.63
CA GLY A 131 7.23 29.17 -4.29
C GLY A 131 8.25 28.70 -3.26
N ASP A 132 7.80 28.40 -2.04
CA ASP A 132 8.67 27.90 -0.98
C ASP A 132 8.89 26.38 -1.16
N LEU A 133 9.97 26.04 -1.87
CA LEU A 133 10.27 24.67 -2.28
C LEU A 133 10.39 23.72 -1.09
N LYS A 134 11.09 24.15 -0.03
CA LYS A 134 11.30 23.30 1.15
C LYS A 134 9.98 23.07 1.88
N PHE A 135 9.21 24.15 2.08
CA PHE A 135 7.89 24.06 2.70
C PHE A 135 6.98 23.11 1.91
N ASN A 136 6.96 23.20 0.58
CA ASN A 136 6.16 22.31 -0.27
C ASN A 136 6.54 20.83 -0.09
N LEU A 137 7.83 20.48 -0.09
CA LEU A 137 8.25 19.10 0.15
C LEU A 137 7.88 18.62 1.55
N ASP A 138 8.12 19.44 2.58
CA ASP A 138 7.76 19.10 3.97
C ASP A 138 6.24 18.90 4.12
N THR A 139 5.42 19.73 3.46
CA THR A 139 3.97 19.60 3.41
C THR A 139 3.53 18.33 2.67
N ALA A 140 4.14 18.00 1.53
CA ALA A 140 3.85 16.76 0.80
C ALA A 140 4.16 15.51 1.63
N ILE A 141 5.32 15.48 2.29
CA ILE A 141 5.71 14.39 3.19
C ILE A 141 4.71 14.25 4.34
N SER A 142 4.28 15.38 4.93
CA SER A 142 3.27 15.39 5.99
C SER A 142 1.93 14.84 5.50
N HIS A 143 1.45 15.24 4.32
CA HIS A 143 0.23 14.69 3.74
C HIS A 143 0.32 13.19 3.48
N ILE A 144 1.43 12.71 2.90
CA ILE A 144 1.67 11.28 2.67
C ILE A 144 1.71 10.51 3.99
N SER A 145 2.38 11.05 5.01
CA SER A 145 2.46 10.43 6.34
C SER A 145 1.12 10.39 7.09
N ASN A 146 0.17 11.24 6.71
CA ASN A 146 -1.18 11.28 7.29
C ASN A 146 -2.20 10.47 6.48
N LEU A 147 -1.81 9.87 5.35
CA LEU A 147 -2.67 8.94 4.63
C LEU A 147 -3.00 7.74 5.52
N GLU A 148 -4.28 7.37 5.57
CA GLU A 148 -4.67 6.12 6.23
C GLU A 148 -3.91 4.93 5.65
N ASN A 149 -3.65 3.93 6.48
CA ASN A 149 -3.00 2.68 6.09
C ASN A 149 -1.61 2.86 5.44
N THR A 150 -0.97 4.01 5.62
CA THR A 150 0.33 4.33 5.02
C THR A 150 1.29 4.80 6.09
N GLN A 151 2.55 4.40 5.96
CA GLN A 151 3.63 4.81 6.84
C GLN A 151 4.83 5.23 6.00
N VAL A 152 5.35 6.42 6.25
CA VAL A 152 6.65 6.84 5.69
C VAL A 152 7.76 6.15 6.48
N ILE A 153 8.55 5.32 5.81
CA ILE A 153 9.63 4.52 6.42
C ILE A 153 10.96 5.26 6.35
N LYS A 154 11.23 5.94 5.23
CA LYS A 154 12.47 6.70 5.01
C LYS A 154 12.22 7.83 4.01
N VAL A 155 12.90 8.94 4.20
CA VAL A 155 12.98 10.07 3.26
C VAL A 155 14.46 10.29 2.94
N SER A 156 14.79 10.58 1.69
CA SER A 156 16.15 10.98 1.30
C SER A 156 16.46 12.40 1.77
N ASN A 157 17.71 12.83 1.64
CA ASN A 157 17.99 14.27 1.66
C ASN A 157 17.28 14.97 0.49
N PHE A 158 17.06 16.27 0.64
CA PHE A 158 16.55 17.11 -0.43
C PHE A 158 17.69 17.46 -1.38
N LEU A 159 17.47 17.23 -2.67
CA LEU A 159 18.43 17.46 -3.74
C LEU A 159 17.95 18.61 -4.61
N GLU A 160 18.74 19.67 -4.67
CA GLU A 160 18.50 20.78 -5.61
C GLU A 160 19.09 20.43 -6.98
N THR A 161 18.31 20.57 -8.04
CA THR A 161 18.74 20.29 -9.42
C THR A 161 18.22 21.33 -10.40
N GLU A 162 18.95 21.56 -11.48
CA GLU A 162 18.44 22.32 -12.62
C GLU A 162 17.18 21.65 -13.23
N PRO A 163 16.25 22.42 -13.83
CA PRO A 163 15.06 21.86 -14.44
C PRO A 163 15.36 20.96 -15.64
N PHE A 164 14.54 19.93 -15.82
CA PHE A 164 14.64 19.04 -16.98
C PHE A 164 13.82 19.58 -18.18
N GLY A 165 14.44 19.68 -19.37
CA GLY A 165 13.80 20.13 -20.62
C GLY A 165 14.12 21.59 -21.02
N ASP A 166 13.54 22.05 -22.14
CA ASP A 166 13.86 23.35 -22.77
C ASP A 166 13.09 24.56 -22.20
N VAL A 167 12.50 24.46 -21.00
CA VAL A 167 11.69 25.53 -20.39
C VAL A 167 12.49 26.25 -19.31
N ILE A 168 12.65 27.57 -19.45
CA ILE A 168 13.28 28.44 -18.44
C ILE A 168 12.39 28.47 -17.18
N GLN A 169 12.90 27.92 -16.08
CA GLN A 169 12.24 27.88 -14.78
C GLN A 169 13.29 27.78 -13.66
N ASP A 170 12.89 28.05 -12.42
CA ASP A 170 13.77 27.95 -11.26
C ASP A 170 14.19 26.48 -10.99
N ASN A 171 15.27 26.31 -10.22
CA ASN A 171 15.76 24.99 -9.81
C ASN A 171 14.66 24.19 -9.10
N PHE A 172 14.66 22.88 -9.33
CA PHE A 172 13.81 21.95 -8.61
C PHE A 172 14.45 21.52 -7.31
N LEU A 173 13.62 21.32 -6.29
CA LEU A 173 13.97 20.55 -5.10
C LEU A 173 13.29 19.17 -5.20
N ASN A 174 14.09 18.10 -5.16
CA ASN A 174 13.63 16.72 -5.33
C ASN A 174 13.99 15.86 -4.12
N ALA A 175 13.17 14.86 -3.83
CA ALA A 175 13.44 13.84 -2.83
C ALA A 175 12.76 12.52 -3.19
N CYS A 176 13.22 11.42 -2.59
CA CYS A 176 12.56 10.13 -2.67
C CYS A 176 12.09 9.67 -1.30
N LEU A 177 10.94 8.99 -1.27
CA LEU A 177 10.37 8.39 -0.08
C LEU A 177 10.31 6.88 -0.25
N LYS A 178 10.57 6.16 0.83
CA LYS A 178 10.14 4.77 0.99
C LYS A 178 8.92 4.77 1.89
N ILE A 179 7.82 4.21 1.40
CA ILE A 179 6.59 4.05 2.17
C ILE A 179 6.23 2.57 2.29
N GLU A 180 5.51 2.26 3.36
CA GLU A 180 4.73 1.04 3.47
C GLU A 180 3.24 1.41 3.42
N THR A 181 2.44 0.69 2.65
CA THR A 181 1.01 0.98 2.49
C THR A 181 0.19 -0.30 2.30
N LEU A 182 -1.11 -0.24 2.63
CA LEU A 182 -2.07 -1.30 2.30
C LEU A 182 -2.80 -1.06 0.97
N PHE A 183 -2.62 0.12 0.35
CA PHE A 183 -3.24 0.45 -0.92
C PHE A 183 -2.71 -0.42 -2.05
N THR A 184 -3.53 -0.64 -3.09
CA THR A 184 -3.05 -1.08 -4.41
C THR A 184 -2.30 0.06 -5.11
N PRO A 185 -1.57 -0.22 -6.20
CA PRO A 185 -0.93 0.83 -6.99
C PRO A 185 -1.89 1.93 -7.47
N GLU A 186 -3.10 1.54 -7.89
CA GLU A 186 -4.13 2.44 -8.42
C GLU A 186 -4.73 3.30 -7.30
N GLU A 187 -5.08 2.67 -6.16
CA GLU A 187 -5.55 3.40 -4.97
C GLU A 187 -4.49 4.38 -4.46
N LEU A 188 -3.21 3.98 -4.46
CA LEU A 188 -2.12 4.86 -4.07
C LEU A 188 -2.01 6.04 -5.04
N LEU A 189 -2.06 5.79 -6.35
CA LEU A 189 -2.03 6.86 -7.36
C LEU A 189 -3.14 7.88 -7.11
N GLU A 190 -4.38 7.43 -6.91
CA GLU A 190 -5.51 8.33 -6.60
C GLU A 190 -5.23 9.21 -5.38
N LYS A 191 -4.72 8.62 -4.27
CA LYS A 191 -4.37 9.40 -3.06
C LYS A 191 -3.25 10.40 -3.29
N LEU A 192 -2.26 10.06 -4.09
CA LEU A 192 -1.17 10.98 -4.41
C LEU A 192 -1.68 12.13 -5.28
N LEU A 193 -2.54 11.87 -6.26
CA LEU A 193 -3.19 12.89 -7.08
C LEU A 193 -4.06 13.84 -6.24
N ASP A 194 -4.81 13.31 -5.27
CA ASP A 194 -5.58 14.14 -4.34
C ASP A 194 -4.70 15.11 -3.54
N ILE A 195 -3.52 14.65 -3.08
CA ILE A 195 -2.54 15.49 -2.37
C ILE A 195 -2.06 16.64 -3.28
N GLU A 196 -1.73 16.34 -4.54
CA GLU A 196 -1.31 17.36 -5.49
C GLU A 196 -2.38 18.42 -5.71
N ILE A 197 -3.65 18.01 -5.84
CA ILE A 197 -4.79 18.92 -5.99
C ILE A 197 -4.95 19.81 -4.76
N ILE A 198 -4.89 19.23 -3.55
CA ILE A 198 -5.00 19.97 -2.29
C ILE A 198 -3.86 21.00 -2.13
N MET A 199 -2.66 20.66 -2.60
CA MET A 199 -1.51 21.56 -2.60
C MET A 199 -1.54 22.61 -3.73
N GLY A 200 -2.58 22.61 -4.57
CA GLY A 200 -2.81 23.64 -5.57
C GLY A 200 -2.21 23.33 -6.95
N ARG A 201 -1.94 22.06 -7.28
CA ARG A 201 -1.52 21.68 -8.64
C ARG A 201 -2.65 21.93 -9.64
N VAL A 202 -2.39 22.78 -10.63
CA VAL A 202 -3.28 23.01 -11.79
C VAL A 202 -2.62 22.46 -13.04
N ARG A 203 -3.29 21.57 -13.78
CA ARG A 203 -2.76 20.94 -14.99
C ARG A 203 -3.04 21.79 -16.23
N GLU A 204 -2.34 22.91 -16.39
CA GLU A 204 -2.52 23.80 -17.55
C GLU A 204 -1.59 23.46 -18.73
N ILE A 205 -0.32 23.13 -18.46
CA ILE A 205 0.72 22.88 -19.47
C ILE A 205 1.45 21.58 -19.18
N LYS A 206 1.65 20.74 -20.20
CA LYS A 206 2.48 19.51 -20.10
C LYS A 206 3.91 19.89 -19.75
N TRP A 207 4.43 19.38 -18.63
CA TRP A 207 5.75 19.70 -18.04
C TRP A 207 5.94 21.16 -17.57
N GLY A 208 4.83 21.87 -17.34
CA GLY A 208 4.89 23.21 -16.74
C GLY A 208 5.35 23.18 -15.28
N PRO A 209 5.71 24.35 -14.71
CA PRO A 209 6.00 24.52 -13.30
C PRO A 209 4.88 23.99 -12.41
N ARG A 210 5.23 23.39 -11.27
CA ARG A 210 4.26 22.78 -10.33
C ARG A 210 4.65 23.00 -8.88
N VAL A 211 3.64 23.23 -8.05
CA VAL A 211 3.80 23.36 -6.59
C VAL A 211 4.31 22.05 -5.98
N ILE A 212 3.85 20.92 -6.49
CA ILE A 212 4.36 19.60 -6.14
C ILE A 212 4.08 18.61 -7.28
N ASP A 213 4.96 17.65 -7.45
CA ASP A 213 4.80 16.45 -8.26
C ASP A 213 5.12 15.24 -7.42
N ILE A 214 4.28 14.21 -7.49
CA ILE A 214 4.45 12.98 -6.74
C ILE A 214 4.29 11.79 -7.70
N ASP A 215 5.39 11.09 -7.96
CA ASP A 215 5.43 9.93 -8.86
C ASP A 215 5.67 8.63 -8.08
N ILE A 216 4.95 7.56 -8.45
CA ILE A 216 5.26 6.20 -7.99
C ILE A 216 6.41 5.65 -8.84
N LEU A 217 7.57 5.42 -8.24
CA LEU A 217 8.75 4.89 -8.93
C LEU A 217 8.74 3.37 -9.00
N LEU A 218 8.50 2.72 -7.87
CA LEU A 218 8.53 1.27 -7.72
C LEU A 218 7.45 0.85 -6.73
N PHE A 219 6.83 -0.30 -6.98
CA PHE A 219 5.84 -0.88 -6.08
C PHE A 219 6.07 -2.37 -5.97
N ASN A 220 6.51 -2.83 -4.79
CA ASN A 220 7.00 -4.20 -4.58
C ASN A 220 7.98 -4.63 -5.71
N ASN A 221 7.70 -5.74 -6.40
CA ASN A 221 8.38 -6.16 -7.63
C ASN A 221 7.45 -6.11 -8.85
N LEU A 222 6.37 -5.33 -8.78
CA LEU A 222 5.34 -5.31 -9.80
C LEU A 222 5.86 -4.69 -11.09
N ILE A 223 5.31 -5.19 -12.20
CA ILE A 223 5.39 -4.57 -13.51
C ILE A 223 3.94 -4.29 -13.92
N VAL A 224 3.59 -3.01 -14.03
CA VAL A 224 2.25 -2.52 -14.38
C VAL A 224 2.38 -1.67 -15.63
N GLU A 225 1.53 -1.93 -16.61
CA GLU A 225 1.42 -1.17 -17.85
C GLU A 225 -0.06 -0.94 -18.15
N GLU A 226 -0.58 0.18 -17.62
CA GLU A 226 -1.96 0.63 -17.82
C GLU A 226 -1.96 2.04 -18.44
N GLU A 227 -3.12 2.47 -18.95
CA GLU A 227 -3.26 3.76 -19.63
C GLU A 227 -2.78 4.95 -18.79
N ASN A 228 -3.01 4.88 -17.47
CA ASN A 228 -2.72 5.98 -16.54
C ASN A 228 -1.66 5.63 -15.46
N LEU A 229 -1.09 4.43 -15.50
CA LEU A 229 -0.12 3.99 -14.50
C LEU A 229 0.91 3.03 -15.10
N ALA A 230 2.18 3.36 -14.93
CA ALA A 230 3.31 2.51 -15.31
C ALA A 230 4.25 2.32 -14.13
N ILE A 231 4.51 1.07 -13.76
CA ILE A 231 5.42 0.69 -12.68
C ILE A 231 6.36 -0.40 -13.20
N PRO A 232 7.68 -0.30 -13.02
CA PRO A 232 8.42 0.88 -12.58
C PRO A 232 8.15 2.11 -13.42
N HIS A 233 8.35 3.30 -12.85
CA HIS A 233 8.17 4.54 -13.60
C HIS A 233 9.10 4.56 -14.83
N PRO A 234 8.57 4.75 -16.07
CA PRO A 234 9.32 4.49 -17.30
C PRO A 234 10.65 5.25 -17.42
N TRP A 235 10.67 6.51 -16.97
CA TRP A 235 11.85 7.37 -17.09
C TRP A 235 12.73 7.42 -15.84
N MET A 236 12.47 6.58 -14.83
CA MET A 236 13.22 6.70 -13.56
C MET A 236 14.71 6.42 -13.74
N CYS A 237 15.08 5.55 -14.69
CA CYS A 237 16.47 5.16 -14.93
C CYS A 237 17.29 6.22 -15.69
N GLU A 238 16.61 7.20 -16.29
CA GLU A 238 17.22 8.27 -17.10
C GLU A 238 17.40 9.58 -16.31
N ARG A 239 16.94 9.61 -15.05
CA ARG A 239 16.84 10.83 -14.24
C ARG A 239 17.75 10.76 -13.01
N SER A 240 18.82 11.56 -12.99
CA SER A 240 19.75 11.62 -11.85
C SER A 240 19.07 12.12 -10.59
N PHE A 241 18.20 13.13 -10.72
CA PHE A 241 17.40 13.67 -9.62
C PHE A 241 16.40 12.66 -9.01
N VAL A 242 16.19 11.50 -9.65
CA VAL A 242 15.46 10.35 -9.10
C VAL A 242 16.42 9.30 -8.55
N LEU A 243 17.41 8.86 -9.33
CA LEU A 243 18.31 7.78 -8.93
C LEU A 243 19.23 8.15 -7.77
N ASP A 244 19.66 9.40 -7.65
CA ASP A 244 20.52 9.87 -6.56
C ASP A 244 19.81 9.76 -5.19
N PRO A 245 18.64 10.40 -4.98
CA PRO A 245 17.91 10.26 -3.72
C PRO A 245 17.38 8.83 -3.50
N LEU A 246 16.96 8.12 -4.54
CA LEU A 246 16.52 6.73 -4.40
C LEU A 246 17.66 5.81 -3.95
N ASN A 247 18.87 5.99 -4.49
CA ASN A 247 20.05 5.22 -4.10
C ASN A 247 20.47 5.49 -2.64
N GLU A 248 20.23 6.69 -2.11
CA GLU A 248 20.46 7.00 -0.69
C GLU A 248 19.58 6.15 0.24
N ILE A 249 18.32 5.95 -0.14
CA ILE A 249 17.33 5.26 0.69
C ILE A 249 17.22 3.76 0.41
N ALA A 250 17.57 3.33 -0.80
CA ALA A 250 17.28 1.99 -1.31
C ALA A 250 18.32 1.46 -2.34
N PRO A 251 19.63 1.47 -2.02
CA PRO A 251 20.68 1.11 -2.99
C PRO A 251 20.62 -0.35 -3.45
N ASN A 252 20.02 -1.21 -2.63
CA ASN A 252 19.94 -2.67 -2.82
C ASN A 252 18.59 -3.15 -3.35
N VAL A 253 17.66 -2.25 -3.64
CA VAL A 253 16.42 -2.64 -4.34
C VAL A 253 16.75 -3.00 -5.77
N ILE A 254 16.13 -4.06 -6.27
CA ILE A 254 16.27 -4.51 -7.65
C ILE A 254 15.14 -3.90 -8.45
N HIS A 255 15.49 -3.20 -9.53
CA HIS A 255 14.51 -2.72 -10.50
C HIS A 255 13.94 -3.93 -11.28
N PRO A 256 12.61 -4.15 -11.31
CA PRO A 256 12.04 -5.40 -11.81
C PRO A 256 12.19 -5.59 -13.32
N LEU A 257 12.25 -4.53 -14.13
CA LEU A 257 12.52 -4.64 -15.58
C LEU A 257 14.02 -4.80 -15.90
N GLU A 258 14.84 -3.86 -15.45
CA GLU A 258 16.29 -3.88 -15.66
C GLU A 258 17.04 -5.04 -14.97
N ASN A 259 16.43 -5.65 -13.96
CA ASN A 259 17.02 -6.69 -13.10
C ASN A 259 18.41 -6.29 -12.55
N LYS A 260 18.55 -5.01 -12.18
CA LYS A 260 19.76 -4.41 -11.62
C LYS A 260 19.42 -3.71 -10.31
N TYR A 261 20.40 -3.66 -9.41
CA TYR A 261 20.28 -2.83 -8.21
C TYR A 261 20.18 -1.34 -8.57
N ILE A 262 19.44 -0.56 -7.78
CA ILE A 262 19.40 0.91 -7.92
C ILE A 262 20.80 1.51 -7.92
N SER A 263 21.69 1.04 -7.04
CA SER A 263 23.10 1.45 -7.02
C SER A 263 23.85 1.17 -8.32
N THR A 264 23.49 0.11 -9.03
CA THR A 264 24.06 -0.21 -10.33
C THR A 264 23.50 0.69 -11.43
N LEU A 265 22.19 0.96 -11.41
CA LEU A 265 21.53 1.86 -12.35
C LEU A 265 22.08 3.28 -12.24
N LYS A 266 22.23 3.80 -11.01
CA LYS A 266 22.84 5.11 -10.75
C LYS A 266 24.23 5.20 -11.38
N ARG A 267 25.10 4.21 -11.12
CA ARG A 267 26.46 4.17 -11.69
C ARG A 267 26.48 4.06 -13.22
N ILE A 268 25.46 3.47 -13.84
CA ILE A 268 25.33 3.45 -15.30
C ILE A 268 24.99 4.85 -15.81
N LEU A 269 24.02 5.52 -15.17
CA LEU A 269 23.62 6.89 -15.53
C LEU A 269 24.79 7.88 -15.38
N ASP A 270 25.54 7.80 -14.28
CA ASP A 270 26.72 8.64 -14.02
C ASP A 270 27.82 8.52 -15.10
N LYS A 271 27.83 7.42 -15.87
CA LYS A 271 28.81 7.19 -16.95
C LYS A 271 28.30 7.64 -18.34
N SER A 272 27.00 7.89 -18.46
CA SER A 272 26.37 8.34 -19.71
C SER A 272 26.24 9.87 -19.81
N LEU A 273 26.53 10.57 -18.71
CA LEU A 273 26.63 12.03 -18.62
C LEU A 273 28.09 12.47 -18.82
#